data_AF-A0A2V9KDU5-F1
#
_entry.id   AF-A0A2V9KDU5-F1
#
_cell.length_a   1.000
_cell.length_b   1.000
_cell.length_c   1.000
_cell.angle_alpha   90.00
_cell.angle_beta   90.00
_cell.angle_gamma   90.00
#
_symmetry.space_group_name_H-M   'P 1'
#
loop_
_entity.id
_entity.type
_entity.pdbx_description
1 polymer ?
#
loop_
_entity_poly.entity_id
_entity_poly.type
_entity_poly.pdbx_seq_one_letter_code
_entity_poly.pdbx_strand_id
1 'polypeptide(L)'
;MKIECKDFYRVLGGERADSLARLEAHAETCADCRKGLALWREISEAAPALRREGESPELWPRIRAALVQEREPRPAYWRLRSLAGALRSAGWQGALAAAALVLVSGAAAWVLLRNATPPKAPDAQLRLLTEKAVREIESAEEGYVRSIERLSALVEPKIENPTSPLLVNYRERLTVIDAAIADCRAQIERNRFNTHLRKELLSIYKQKQRTLQEIVGEEPHERN
;
A
#
# COMPACT_ATOMS: atom_id res chain seq x y z
N MET A 1 12.36 29.03 -0.41
CA MET A 1 11.88 28.29 -1.60
C MET A 1 10.65 29.01 -2.11
N LYS A 2 10.56 29.27 -3.43
CA LYS A 2 9.35 29.90 -4.02
C LYS A 2 8.24 28.84 -4.05
N ILE A 3 7.01 29.25 -3.70
CA ILE A 3 5.83 28.40 -3.80
C ILE A 3 5.15 28.72 -5.13
N GLU A 4 4.86 27.68 -5.89
CA GLU A 4 4.08 27.75 -7.13
C GLU A 4 2.65 27.23 -6.89
N CYS A 5 1.71 27.58 -7.76
CA CYS A 5 0.31 27.14 -7.63
C CYS A 5 0.17 25.62 -7.49
N LYS A 6 1.02 24.84 -8.18
CA LYS A 6 1.03 23.37 -8.14
C LYS A 6 1.40 22.79 -6.77
N ASP A 7 2.01 23.60 -5.90
CA ASP A 7 2.43 23.19 -4.57
C ASP A 7 1.29 23.31 -3.54
N PHE A 8 0.13 23.88 -3.91
CA PHE A 8 -0.99 24.18 -3.01
C PHE A 8 -1.38 23.00 -2.10
N TYR A 9 -1.71 21.85 -2.68
CA TYR A 9 -2.11 20.67 -1.91
C TYR A 9 -0.96 20.06 -1.09
N ARG A 10 0.27 20.17 -1.58
CA ARG A 10 1.45 19.66 -0.89
C ARG A 10 1.72 20.45 0.40
N VAL A 11 1.57 21.76 0.32
CA VAL A 11 1.76 22.67 1.46
C VAL A 11 0.67 22.47 2.52
N LEU A 12 -0.59 22.31 2.11
CA LEU A 12 -1.70 22.03 3.03
C LEU A 12 -1.60 20.65 3.69
N GLY A 13 -0.87 19.70 3.08
CA GLY A 13 -0.61 18.35 3.62
C GLY A 13 0.35 18.28 4.80
N GLY A 14 0.91 19.41 5.27
CA GLY A 14 1.65 19.48 6.53
C GLY A 14 3.16 19.30 6.43
N GLU A 15 3.78 19.55 5.28
CA GLU A 15 5.23 19.34 5.12
C GLU A 15 6.08 20.24 6.04
N ARG A 16 5.70 21.51 6.32
CA ARG A 16 6.31 22.40 7.32
C ARG A 16 5.40 23.58 7.73
N ALA A 17 5.63 24.17 8.91
CA ALA A 17 4.90 25.38 9.35
C ALA A 17 5.26 26.64 8.54
N ASP A 18 6.50 26.76 8.07
CA ASP A 18 6.98 27.91 7.28
C ASP A 18 6.43 27.92 5.84
N SER A 19 5.94 26.78 5.34
CA SER A 19 5.35 26.68 4.00
C SER A 19 3.95 27.29 3.91
N LEU A 20 3.17 27.30 4.99
CA LEU A 20 1.82 27.89 4.98
C LEU A 20 1.88 29.42 4.81
N ALA A 21 2.73 30.10 5.59
CA ALA A 21 2.90 31.56 5.50
C ALA A 21 3.35 32.01 4.09
N ARG A 22 4.20 31.21 3.43
CA ARG A 22 4.63 31.47 2.06
C ARG A 22 3.50 31.25 1.03
N LEU A 23 2.58 30.33 1.29
CA LEU A 23 1.42 30.09 0.43
C LEU A 23 0.40 31.22 0.56
N GLU A 24 0.21 31.74 1.77
CA GLU A 24 -0.63 32.91 2.02
C GLU A 24 -0.09 34.15 1.29
N ALA A 25 1.22 34.39 1.37
CA ALA A 25 1.87 35.47 0.61
C ALA A 25 1.71 35.29 -0.92
N HIS A 26 1.77 34.06 -1.44
CA HIS A 26 1.53 33.80 -2.85
C HIS A 26 0.07 34.08 -3.25
N ALA A 27 -0.90 33.72 -2.39
CA ALA A 27 -2.33 33.92 -2.63
C ALA A 27 -2.74 35.41 -2.69
N GLU A 28 -1.96 36.32 -2.13
CA GLU A 28 -2.15 37.76 -2.31
C GLU A 28 -2.02 38.21 -3.77
N THR A 29 -1.26 37.45 -4.58
CA THR A 29 -1.01 37.75 -6.00
C THR A 29 -1.72 36.79 -6.95
N CYS A 30 -2.16 35.63 -6.48
CA CYS A 30 -2.81 34.59 -7.29
C CYS A 30 -4.28 34.40 -6.88
N ALA A 31 -5.22 34.65 -7.81
CA ALA A 31 -6.65 34.51 -7.55
C ALA A 31 -7.09 33.07 -7.25
N ASP A 32 -6.47 32.08 -7.92
CA ASP A 32 -6.83 30.67 -7.75
C ASP A 32 -6.40 30.14 -6.38
N CYS A 33 -5.17 30.44 -5.95
CA CYS A 33 -4.71 30.07 -4.62
C CYS A 33 -5.50 30.78 -3.52
N ARG A 34 -5.97 32.02 -3.74
CA ARG A 34 -6.84 32.74 -2.80
C ARG A 34 -8.19 32.04 -2.62
N LYS A 35 -8.83 31.63 -3.72
CA LYS A 35 -10.08 30.86 -3.68
C LYS A 35 -9.88 29.52 -2.99
N GLY A 36 -8.80 28.82 -3.31
CA GLY A 36 -8.46 27.54 -2.67
C GLY A 36 -8.27 27.68 -1.15
N LEU A 37 -7.55 28.71 -0.69
CA LEU A 37 -7.36 28.96 0.75
C LEU A 37 -8.67 29.31 1.46
N ALA A 38 -9.57 30.07 0.81
CA ALA A 38 -10.87 30.39 1.38
C ALA A 38 -11.70 29.12 1.61
N LEU A 39 -11.79 28.24 0.61
CA LEU A 39 -12.49 26.95 0.73
C LEU A 39 -11.86 26.05 1.80
N TRP A 40 -10.53 26.00 1.87
CA TRP A 40 -9.85 25.20 2.88
C TRP A 40 -10.13 25.71 4.30
N ARG A 41 -10.20 27.03 4.50
CA ARG A 41 -10.56 27.64 5.79
C ARG A 41 -12.00 27.30 6.18
N GLU A 42 -12.94 27.40 5.24
CA GLU A 42 -14.35 27.02 5.46
C GLU A 42 -14.49 25.56 5.90
N ILE A 43 -13.79 24.64 5.23
CA ILE A 43 -13.77 23.22 5.64
C ILE A 43 -13.13 23.04 7.01
N SER A 44 -12.03 23.73 7.28
CA SER A 44 -11.31 23.65 8.56
C SER A 44 -12.13 24.19 9.74
N GLU A 45 -12.95 25.21 9.50
CA GLU A 45 -13.90 25.76 10.47
C GLU A 45 -15.10 24.82 10.71
N ALA A 46 -15.55 24.11 9.68
CA ALA A 46 -16.62 23.11 9.79
C ALA A 46 -16.15 21.78 10.43
N ALA A 47 -14.86 21.44 10.31
CA ALA A 47 -14.31 20.16 10.76
C ALA A 47 -14.52 19.84 12.26
N PRO A 48 -14.38 20.80 13.21
CA PRO A 48 -14.70 20.55 14.61
C PRO A 48 -16.13 20.09 14.86
N ALA A 49 -17.11 20.59 14.09
CA ALA A 49 -18.51 20.22 14.24
C ALA A 49 -18.80 18.77 13.77
N LEU A 50 -17.90 18.17 12.99
CA LEU A 50 -17.97 16.78 12.53
C LEU A 50 -17.33 15.79 13.51
N ARG A 51 -16.55 16.26 14.50
CA ARG A 51 -15.95 15.39 15.51
C ARG A 51 -17.01 14.94 16.52
N ARG A 52 -17.53 13.73 16.35
CA ARG A 52 -18.46 13.08 17.31
C ARG A 52 -17.77 12.18 18.33
N GLU A 53 -16.51 11.82 18.13
CA GLU A 53 -15.77 10.90 19.00
C GLU A 53 -14.34 11.42 19.16
N GLY A 54 -14.04 12.09 20.27
CA GLY A 54 -12.79 12.83 20.39
C GLY A 54 -12.26 13.04 21.79
N GLU A 55 -12.70 12.30 22.79
CA GLU A 55 -12.16 12.42 24.15
C GLU A 55 -11.85 11.04 24.73
N SER A 56 -10.71 10.48 24.31
CA SER A 56 -9.99 9.53 25.14
C SER A 56 -8.75 10.25 25.69
N PRO A 57 -8.87 10.95 26.84
CA PRO A 57 -7.80 11.79 27.37
C PRO A 57 -6.51 11.01 27.66
N GLU A 58 -6.62 9.69 27.85
CA GLU A 58 -5.51 8.78 28.13
C GLU A 58 -4.78 8.25 26.88
N LEU A 59 -5.35 8.43 25.69
CA LEU A 59 -4.83 7.81 24.47
C LEU A 59 -3.52 8.46 24.02
N TRP A 60 -3.46 9.79 24.05
CA TRP A 60 -2.27 10.54 23.65
C TRP A 60 -1.09 10.43 24.63
N PRO A 61 -1.30 10.50 25.96
CA PRO A 61 -0.25 10.17 26.93
C PRO A 61 0.33 8.77 26.74
N ARG A 62 -0.51 7.76 26.46
CA ARG A 62 -0.06 6.38 26.23
C ARG A 62 0.78 6.23 24.95
N ILE A 63 0.35 6.86 23.84
CA ILE A 63 1.13 6.87 22.59
C ILE A 63 2.50 7.52 22.83
N ARG A 64 2.54 8.65 23.55
CA ARG A 64 3.80 9.33 23.86
C ARG A 64 4.73 8.43 24.70
N ALA A 65 4.20 7.78 25.73
CA ALA A 65 4.98 6.87 26.57
C ALA A 65 5.55 5.68 25.77
N ALA A 66 4.73 5.09 24.88
CA ALA A 66 5.16 3.99 24.02
C ALA A 66 6.31 4.39 23.08
N LEU A 67 6.20 5.57 22.45
CA LEU A 67 7.24 6.07 21.54
C LEU A 67 8.56 6.38 22.25
N VAL A 68 8.52 6.88 23.50
CA VAL A 68 9.72 7.09 24.31
C VAL A 68 10.39 5.76 24.66
N GLN A 69 9.59 4.75 25.00
CA GLN A 69 10.09 3.41 25.34
C GLN A 69 10.72 2.68 24.13
N GLU A 70 10.21 2.87 22.93
CA GLU A 70 10.81 2.33 21.70
C GLU A 70 12.13 3.02 21.33
N ARG A 71 12.32 4.27 21.74
CA ARG A 71 13.53 5.06 21.46
C ARG A 71 14.69 4.74 22.39
N GLU A 72 14.43 4.16 23.55
CA GLU A 72 15.51 3.77 24.45
C GLU A 72 16.23 2.53 23.92
N PRO A 73 17.54 2.60 23.63
CA PRO A 73 18.30 1.43 23.22
C PRO A 73 18.27 0.42 24.37
N ARG A 74 17.70 -0.77 24.12
CA ARG A 74 17.71 -1.87 25.10
C ARG A 74 19.14 -2.05 25.63
N PRO A 75 19.38 -1.81 26.93
CA PRO A 75 20.73 -1.58 27.39
C PRO A 75 21.50 -2.91 27.43
N ALA A 76 22.62 -2.94 26.72
CA ALA A 76 23.44 -4.14 26.45
C ALA A 76 24.05 -4.79 27.71
N TYR A 77 23.94 -4.15 28.89
CA TYR A 77 24.59 -4.56 30.13
C TYR A 77 24.11 -5.92 30.65
N TRP A 78 22.90 -6.36 30.31
CA TRP A 78 22.39 -7.66 30.75
C TRP A 78 23.11 -8.84 30.04
N ARG A 79 23.63 -8.64 28.83
CA ARG A 79 24.40 -9.66 28.08
C ARG A 79 25.87 -9.75 28.51
N LEU A 80 26.43 -8.67 29.05
CA LEU A 80 27.83 -8.63 29.48
C LEU A 80 28.04 -9.26 30.87
N ARG A 81 27.03 -9.19 31.75
CA ARG A 81 27.12 -9.75 33.11
C ARG A 81 27.09 -11.28 33.14
N SER A 82 26.45 -11.93 32.16
CA SER A 82 26.45 -13.40 32.03
C SER A 82 27.76 -13.95 31.46
N LEU A 83 28.46 -13.19 30.60
CA LEU A 83 29.76 -13.57 30.05
C LEU A 83 30.90 -13.49 31.09
N ALA A 84 30.91 -12.44 31.93
CA ALA A 84 31.94 -12.27 32.96
C ALA A 84 31.91 -13.34 34.06
N GLY A 85 30.71 -13.89 34.37
CA GLY A 85 30.56 -14.99 35.31
C GLY A 85 31.10 -16.33 34.78
N ALA A 86 30.94 -16.59 33.48
CA ALA A 86 31.37 -17.84 32.84
C ALA A 86 32.90 -17.93 32.66
N LEU A 87 33.60 -16.80 32.54
CA LEU A 87 35.05 -16.74 32.35
C LEU A 87 35.86 -16.96 33.65
N ARG A 88 35.26 -16.79 34.84
CA ARG A 88 35.96 -17.00 36.13
C ARG A 88 35.99 -18.46 36.58
N SER A 89 35.16 -19.34 36.03
CA SER A 89 35.07 -20.76 36.43
C SER A 89 35.77 -21.72 35.46
N ALA A 90 36.33 -21.22 34.36
CA ALA A 90 36.93 -22.06 33.33
C ALA A 90 38.46 -22.05 33.47
N GLY A 91 39.02 -23.13 34.03
CA GLY A 91 40.47 -23.41 34.05
C GLY A 91 41.03 -23.64 32.63
N TRP A 92 42.10 -24.43 32.47
CA TRP A 92 42.74 -24.66 31.15
C TRP A 92 41.81 -25.18 30.04
N GLN A 93 40.63 -25.71 30.38
CA GLN A 93 39.57 -26.06 29.42
C GLN A 93 38.86 -24.84 28.79
N GLY A 94 38.82 -23.69 29.47
CA GLY A 94 38.30 -22.43 28.93
C GLY A 94 39.21 -21.82 27.88
N ALA A 95 40.52 -22.00 28.01
CA ALA A 95 41.50 -21.51 27.03
C ALA A 95 41.36 -22.22 25.67
N LEU A 96 41.10 -23.54 25.66
CA LEU A 96 40.84 -24.29 24.43
C LEU A 96 39.50 -23.92 23.78
N ALA A 97 38.45 -23.73 24.57
CA ALA A 97 37.15 -23.29 24.06
C ALA A 97 37.21 -21.85 23.48
N ALA A 98 37.97 -20.96 24.12
CA ALA A 98 38.20 -19.61 23.61
C ALA A 98 38.98 -19.61 22.29
N ALA A 99 40.03 -20.44 22.17
CA ALA A 99 40.80 -20.57 20.93
C ALA A 99 39.94 -21.11 19.77
N ALA A 100 39.06 -22.09 20.04
CA ALA A 100 38.13 -22.59 19.04
C ALA A 100 37.12 -21.52 18.60
N LEU A 101 36.58 -20.72 19.54
CA LEU A 101 35.67 -19.62 19.24
C LEU A 101 36.34 -18.51 18.41
N VAL A 102 37.61 -18.19 18.69
CA VAL A 102 38.39 -17.21 17.90
C VAL A 102 38.64 -17.74 16.49
N LEU A 103 38.96 -19.04 16.33
CA LEU A 103 39.15 -19.63 15.00
C LEU A 103 37.84 -19.70 14.20
N VAL A 104 36.72 -20.06 14.82
CA VAL A 104 35.41 -20.10 14.16
C VAL A 104 34.94 -18.69 13.81
N SER A 105 35.09 -17.72 14.71
CA SER A 105 34.72 -16.33 14.44
C SER A 105 35.64 -15.68 13.40
N GLY A 106 36.94 -15.99 13.42
CA GLY A 106 37.90 -15.55 12.41
C GLY A 106 37.61 -16.13 11.02
N ALA A 107 37.30 -17.44 10.95
CA ALA A 107 36.89 -18.09 9.70
C ALA A 107 35.56 -17.53 9.18
N ALA A 108 34.57 -17.31 10.05
CA ALA A 108 33.31 -16.69 9.68
C ALA A 108 33.50 -15.24 9.20
N ALA A 109 34.33 -14.45 9.88
CA ALA A 109 34.66 -13.09 9.46
C ALA A 109 35.38 -13.08 8.11
N TRP A 110 36.32 -14.01 7.88
CA TRP A 110 37.03 -14.13 6.61
C TRP A 110 36.10 -14.53 5.45
N VAL A 111 35.15 -15.44 5.69
CA VAL A 111 34.11 -15.80 4.71
C VAL A 111 33.18 -14.61 4.44
N LEU A 112 32.77 -13.87 5.48
CA LEU A 112 31.92 -12.68 5.34
C LEU A 112 32.64 -11.55 4.60
N LEU A 113 33.95 -11.39 4.80
CA LEU A 113 34.78 -10.41 4.10
C LEU A 113 35.04 -10.81 2.64
N ARG A 114 35.24 -12.10 2.34
CA ARG A 114 35.35 -12.60 0.96
C ARG A 114 34.03 -12.56 0.19
N ASN A 115 32.91 -12.79 0.87
CA ASN A 115 31.57 -12.75 0.30
C ASN A 115 30.86 -11.41 0.53
N ALA A 116 31.60 -10.35 0.92
CA ALA A 116 31.09 -9.01 1.05
C ALA A 116 30.69 -8.49 -0.34
N THR A 117 29.49 -8.88 -0.74
CA THR A 117 28.82 -8.29 -1.88
C THR A 117 28.68 -6.80 -1.60
N PRO A 118 29.05 -5.92 -2.54
CA PRO A 118 28.91 -4.48 -2.34
C PRO A 118 27.45 -4.20 -1.96
N PRO A 119 27.18 -3.28 -1.01
CA PRO A 119 25.82 -2.96 -0.62
C PRO A 119 25.02 -2.62 -1.87
N LYS A 120 24.08 -3.49 -2.25
CA LYS A 120 23.18 -3.24 -3.37
C LYS A 120 22.52 -1.90 -3.10
N ALA A 121 22.68 -0.97 -4.03
CA ALA A 121 22.13 0.38 -3.93
C ALA A 121 20.66 0.31 -3.47
N PRO A 122 20.23 1.18 -2.54
CA PRO A 122 18.86 1.18 -2.02
C PRO A 122 17.79 1.19 -3.13
N ASP A 123 18.09 1.79 -4.29
CA ASP A 123 17.24 1.78 -5.48
C ASP A 123 16.97 0.38 -6.06
N ALA A 124 17.94 -0.53 -5.99
CA ALA A 124 17.76 -1.91 -6.48
C ALA A 124 16.81 -2.70 -5.58
N GLN A 125 16.88 -2.50 -4.26
CA GLN A 125 15.95 -3.12 -3.32
C GLN A 125 14.54 -2.53 -3.45
N LEU A 126 14.44 -1.21 -3.59
CA LEU A 126 13.15 -0.53 -3.78
C LEU A 126 12.46 -1.02 -5.06
N ARG A 127 13.20 -1.10 -6.19
CA ARG A 127 12.67 -1.63 -7.46
C ARG A 127 12.21 -3.07 -7.34
N LEU A 128 12.96 -3.93 -6.63
CA LEU A 128 12.56 -5.32 -6.39
C LEU A 128 11.28 -5.42 -5.55
N LEU A 129 11.11 -4.54 -4.55
CA LEU A 129 9.89 -4.48 -3.74
C LEU A 129 8.70 -3.99 -4.55
N THR A 130 8.87 -2.97 -5.40
CA THR A 130 7.82 -2.49 -6.31
C THR A 130 7.44 -3.56 -7.32
N GLU A 131 8.41 -4.24 -7.92
CA GLU A 131 8.18 -5.33 -8.87
C GLU A 131 7.42 -6.50 -8.21
N LYS A 132 7.79 -6.85 -6.98
CA LYS A 132 7.08 -7.88 -6.20
C LYS A 132 5.64 -7.47 -5.91
N ALA A 133 5.40 -6.23 -5.50
CA ALA A 133 4.06 -5.72 -5.24
C ALA A 133 3.20 -5.71 -6.52
N VAL A 134 3.76 -5.35 -7.67
CA VAL A 134 3.03 -5.40 -8.96
C VAL A 134 2.68 -6.84 -9.32
N ARG A 135 3.61 -7.79 -9.16
CA ARG A 135 3.33 -9.22 -9.43
C ARG A 135 2.25 -9.80 -8.53
N GLU A 136 2.23 -9.41 -7.26
CA GLU A 136 1.19 -9.83 -6.33
C GLU A 136 -0.20 -9.38 -6.82
N ILE A 137 -0.31 -8.12 -7.26
CA ILE A 137 -1.55 -7.60 -7.85
C ILE A 137 -1.91 -8.35 -9.15
N GLU A 138 -0.95 -8.59 -10.05
CA GLU A 138 -1.18 -9.35 -11.29
C GLU A 138 -1.72 -10.76 -11.02
N SER A 139 -1.15 -11.47 -10.05
CA SER A 139 -1.65 -12.81 -9.67
C SER A 139 -3.06 -12.77 -9.06
N ALA A 140 -3.41 -11.71 -8.34
CA ALA A 140 -4.77 -11.50 -7.86
C ALA A 140 -5.74 -11.20 -9.02
N GLU A 141 -5.32 -10.37 -10.00
CA GLU A 141 -6.08 -10.06 -11.22
C GLU A 141 -6.39 -11.34 -12.03
N GLU A 142 -5.44 -12.27 -12.17
CA GLU A 142 -5.65 -13.58 -12.84
C GLU A 142 -6.74 -14.43 -12.15
N GLY A 143 -6.90 -14.31 -10.84
CA GLY A 143 -7.99 -14.94 -10.10
C GLY A 143 -9.36 -14.46 -10.58
N TYR A 144 -9.52 -13.14 -10.74
CA TYR A 144 -10.75 -12.55 -11.25
C TYR A 144 -11.01 -12.92 -12.70
N VAL A 145 -10.00 -12.85 -13.57
CA VAL A 145 -10.12 -13.22 -14.99
C VAL A 145 -10.65 -14.65 -15.14
N ARG A 146 -10.07 -15.61 -14.42
CA ARG A 146 -10.54 -17.01 -14.45
C ARG A 146 -11.98 -17.16 -13.94
N SER A 147 -12.37 -16.40 -12.90
CA SER A 147 -13.75 -16.45 -12.40
C SER A 147 -14.74 -15.88 -13.41
N ILE A 148 -14.38 -14.79 -14.08
CA ILE A 148 -15.17 -14.14 -15.12
C ILE A 148 -15.31 -15.07 -16.32
N GLU A 149 -14.25 -15.72 -16.78
CA GLU A 149 -14.31 -16.68 -17.90
C GLU A 149 -15.27 -17.83 -17.62
N ARG A 150 -15.18 -18.44 -16.43
CA ARG A 150 -16.09 -19.52 -16.02
C ARG A 150 -17.54 -19.05 -15.98
N LEU A 151 -17.80 -17.89 -15.39
CA LEU A 151 -19.15 -17.33 -15.31
C LEU A 151 -19.68 -16.95 -16.70
N SER A 152 -18.84 -16.35 -17.54
CA SER A 152 -19.20 -15.97 -18.92
C SER A 152 -19.61 -17.21 -19.71
N ALA A 153 -18.85 -18.30 -19.64
CA ALA A 153 -19.18 -19.55 -20.31
C ALA A 153 -20.54 -20.15 -19.88
N LEU A 154 -20.96 -19.93 -18.63
CA LEU A 154 -22.27 -20.38 -18.14
C LEU A 154 -23.43 -19.53 -18.65
N VAL A 155 -23.19 -18.22 -18.87
CA VAL A 155 -24.24 -17.27 -19.26
C VAL A 155 -24.26 -16.96 -20.76
N GLU A 156 -23.20 -17.28 -21.50
CA GLU A 156 -23.07 -17.07 -22.96
C GLU A 156 -24.34 -17.43 -23.74
N PRO A 157 -24.92 -18.64 -23.61
CA PRO A 157 -26.11 -19.00 -24.36
C PRO A 157 -27.34 -18.13 -24.02
N LYS A 158 -27.43 -17.63 -22.77
CA LYS A 158 -28.51 -16.76 -22.30
C LYS A 158 -28.36 -15.33 -22.81
N ILE A 159 -27.12 -14.88 -23.04
CA ILE A 159 -26.81 -13.53 -23.53
C ILE A 159 -26.95 -13.46 -25.06
N GLU A 160 -26.56 -14.52 -25.76
CA GLU A 160 -26.71 -14.61 -27.23
C GLU A 160 -28.18 -14.62 -27.65
N ASN A 161 -29.01 -15.39 -26.92
CA ASN A 161 -30.44 -15.50 -27.17
C ASN A 161 -31.26 -15.05 -25.95
N PRO A 162 -31.35 -13.73 -25.70
CA PRO A 162 -32.01 -13.21 -24.52
C PRO A 162 -33.53 -13.43 -24.60
N THR A 163 -34.06 -14.23 -23.67
CA THR A 163 -35.49 -14.54 -23.56
C THR A 163 -36.29 -13.48 -22.79
N SER A 164 -35.63 -12.51 -22.15
CA SER A 164 -36.29 -11.44 -21.40
C SER A 164 -35.68 -10.06 -21.68
N PRO A 165 -36.47 -8.96 -21.56
CA PRO A 165 -35.96 -7.60 -21.68
C PRO A 165 -34.84 -7.27 -20.67
N LEU A 166 -34.86 -7.92 -19.50
CA LEU A 166 -33.82 -7.79 -18.49
C LEU A 166 -32.46 -8.33 -18.97
N LEU A 167 -32.45 -9.50 -19.64
CA LEU A 167 -31.23 -10.07 -20.21
C LEU A 167 -30.65 -9.21 -21.34
N VAL A 168 -31.49 -8.51 -22.10
CA VAL A 168 -31.04 -7.53 -23.10
C VAL A 168 -30.30 -6.37 -22.43
N ASN A 169 -30.84 -5.84 -21.32
CA ASN A 169 -30.18 -4.77 -20.55
C ASN A 169 -28.83 -5.24 -19.97
N TYR A 170 -28.78 -6.47 -19.44
CA TYR A 170 -27.52 -7.04 -18.95
C TYR A 170 -26.48 -7.20 -20.07
N ARG A 171 -26.89 -7.60 -21.28
CA ARG A 171 -26.00 -7.67 -22.45
C ARG A 171 -25.41 -6.30 -22.78
N GLU A 172 -26.23 -5.27 -22.87
CA GLU A 172 -25.76 -3.89 -23.12
C GLU A 172 -24.83 -3.39 -22.01
N ARG A 173 -25.12 -3.73 -20.75
CA ARG A 173 -24.23 -3.40 -19.65
C ARG A 173 -22.88 -4.13 -19.74
N LEU A 174 -22.89 -5.41 -20.14
CA LEU A 174 -21.66 -6.18 -20.30
C LEU A 174 -20.78 -5.65 -21.44
N THR A 175 -21.36 -5.18 -22.56
CA THR A 175 -20.57 -4.57 -23.63
C THR A 175 -19.86 -3.29 -23.18
N VAL A 176 -20.53 -2.45 -22.37
CA VAL A 176 -19.91 -1.25 -21.78
C VAL A 176 -18.78 -1.62 -20.81
N ILE A 177 -19.01 -2.61 -19.95
CA ILE A 177 -17.99 -3.10 -19.01
C ILE A 177 -16.77 -3.65 -19.76
N ASP A 178 -16.99 -4.39 -20.85
CA ASP A 178 -15.92 -4.98 -21.65
C ASP A 178 -15.08 -3.93 -22.40
N ALA A 179 -15.72 -2.88 -22.91
CA ALA A 179 -15.01 -1.73 -23.46
C ALA A 179 -14.12 -1.05 -22.41
N ALA A 180 -14.63 -0.84 -21.19
CA ALA A 180 -13.85 -0.23 -20.10
C ALA A 180 -12.66 -1.12 -19.67
N ILE A 181 -12.83 -2.45 -19.64
CA ILE A 181 -11.72 -3.39 -19.38
C ILE A 181 -10.65 -3.27 -20.45
N ALA A 182 -11.04 -3.22 -21.73
CA ALA A 182 -10.10 -3.09 -22.84
C ALA A 182 -9.30 -1.77 -22.76
N ASP A 183 -9.97 -0.66 -22.45
CA ASP A 183 -9.33 0.65 -22.30
C ASP A 183 -8.34 0.68 -21.13
N CYS A 184 -8.72 0.17 -19.96
CA CYS A 184 -7.83 0.10 -18.80
C CYS A 184 -6.61 -0.77 -19.10
N ARG A 185 -6.78 -1.93 -19.75
CA ARG A 185 -5.66 -2.80 -20.14
C ARG A 185 -4.71 -2.10 -21.12
N ALA A 186 -5.25 -1.41 -22.13
CA ALA A 186 -4.43 -0.64 -23.08
C ALA A 186 -3.67 0.54 -22.43
N GLN A 187 -4.21 1.12 -21.36
CA GLN A 187 -3.49 2.14 -20.59
C GLN A 187 -2.42 1.55 -19.66
N ILE A 188 -2.69 0.39 -19.06
CA ILE A 188 -1.72 -0.32 -18.20
C ILE A 188 -0.51 -0.80 -19.01
N GLU A 189 -0.69 -1.24 -20.25
CA GLU A 189 0.42 -1.63 -21.13
C GLU A 189 1.40 -0.46 -21.37
N ARG A 190 0.87 0.77 -21.43
CA ARG A 190 1.69 1.99 -21.56
C ARG A 190 2.35 2.41 -20.24
N ASN A 191 1.79 2.03 -19.09
CA ASN A 191 2.32 2.37 -17.77
C ASN A 191 2.00 1.29 -16.71
N ARG A 192 2.82 0.25 -16.68
CA ARG A 192 2.62 -0.93 -15.82
C ARG A 192 2.61 -0.62 -14.33
N PHE A 193 3.34 0.41 -13.90
CA PHE A 193 3.51 0.78 -12.49
C PHE A 193 2.43 1.75 -11.99
N ASN A 194 1.46 2.12 -12.84
CA ASN A 194 0.34 2.97 -12.41
C ASN A 194 -0.64 2.19 -11.54
N THR A 195 -0.52 2.37 -10.23
CA THR A 195 -1.36 1.71 -9.22
C THR A 195 -2.83 2.14 -9.27
N HIS A 196 -3.12 3.35 -9.77
CA HIS A 196 -4.49 3.84 -9.93
C HIS A 196 -5.23 3.01 -10.99
N LEU A 197 -4.64 2.86 -12.18
CA LEU A 197 -5.24 2.11 -13.28
C LEU A 197 -5.50 0.64 -12.92
N ARG A 198 -4.61 0.01 -12.14
CA ARG A 198 -4.81 -1.36 -11.67
C ARG A 198 -5.97 -1.49 -10.67
N LYS A 199 -6.11 -0.53 -9.75
CA LYS A 199 -7.26 -0.49 -8.83
C LYS A 199 -8.58 -0.30 -9.59
N GLU A 200 -8.57 0.55 -10.61
CA GLU A 200 -9.71 0.79 -11.49
C GLU A 200 -10.08 -0.49 -12.26
N LEU A 201 -9.10 -1.15 -12.90
CA LEU A 201 -9.30 -2.43 -13.58
C LEU A 201 -9.92 -3.49 -12.65
N LEU A 202 -9.41 -3.59 -11.42
CA LEU A 202 -9.94 -4.52 -10.42
C LEU A 202 -11.41 -4.22 -10.05
N SER A 203 -11.77 -2.94 -9.96
CA SER A 203 -13.15 -2.52 -9.71
C SER A 203 -14.07 -2.96 -10.87
N ILE A 204 -13.62 -2.77 -12.11
CA ILE A 204 -14.38 -3.15 -13.30
C ILE A 204 -14.53 -4.68 -13.38
N TYR A 205 -13.49 -5.47 -13.06
CA TYR A 205 -13.61 -6.93 -12.97
C TYR A 205 -14.65 -7.38 -11.94
N LYS A 206 -14.65 -6.78 -10.75
CA LYS A 206 -15.66 -7.07 -9.71
C LYS A 206 -17.07 -6.74 -10.19
N GLN A 207 -17.23 -5.64 -10.92
CA GLN A 207 -18.51 -5.26 -11.51
C GLN A 207 -18.96 -6.27 -12.57
N LYS A 208 -18.06 -6.70 -13.48
CA LYS A 208 -18.36 -7.75 -14.47
C LYS A 208 -18.79 -9.04 -13.79
N GLN A 209 -18.01 -9.50 -12.82
CA GLN A 209 -18.29 -10.72 -12.06
C GLN A 209 -19.67 -10.66 -11.39
N ARG A 210 -20.00 -9.54 -10.75
CA ARG A 210 -21.32 -9.36 -10.11
C ARG A 210 -22.45 -9.42 -11.13
N THR A 211 -22.32 -8.73 -12.26
CA THR A 211 -23.34 -8.77 -13.31
C THR A 211 -23.50 -10.17 -13.89
N LEU A 212 -22.42 -10.93 -14.07
CA LEU A 212 -22.52 -12.33 -14.49
C LEU A 212 -23.21 -13.21 -13.42
N GLN A 213 -22.92 -12.98 -12.14
CA GLN A 213 -23.58 -13.68 -11.03
C GLN A 213 -25.08 -13.37 -10.94
N GLU A 214 -25.47 -12.12 -11.19
CA GLU A 214 -26.88 -11.70 -11.28
C GLU A 214 -27.59 -12.48 -12.40
N ILE A 215 -26.99 -12.59 -13.59
CA ILE A 215 -27.54 -13.36 -14.72
C ILE A 215 -27.62 -14.87 -14.42
N VAL A 216 -26.66 -15.42 -13.67
CA VAL A 216 -26.72 -16.81 -13.20
C VAL A 216 -27.86 -17.00 -12.20
N GLY A 217 -28.03 -16.05 -11.27
CA GLY A 217 -29.07 -16.09 -10.23
C GLY A 217 -30.49 -15.86 -10.76
N GLU A 218 -30.64 -15.20 -11.90
CA GLU A 218 -31.91 -15.00 -12.62
C GLU A 218 -32.44 -16.32 -13.26
N GLU A 219 -32.16 -17.48 -12.66
CA GLU A 219 -32.73 -18.76 -13.10
C GLU A 219 -34.26 -18.69 -13.16
N PRO A 220 -34.89 -19.24 -14.20
CA PRO A 220 -36.33 -19.16 -14.38
C PRO A 220 -37.01 -19.94 -13.26
N HIS A 221 -37.71 -19.23 -12.37
CA HIS A 221 -38.74 -19.76 -11.48
C HIS A 221 -40.02 -20.15 -12.26
N GLU A 222 -39.90 -20.61 -13.50
CA GLU A 222 -40.99 -21.11 -14.34
C GLU A 222 -40.81 -22.61 -14.57
N ARG A 223 -41.00 -23.37 -13.49
CA ARG A 223 -41.47 -24.77 -13.57
C ARG A 223 -42.54 -24.94 -12.51
N ASN A 224 -43.78 -24.58 -12.86
CA ASN A 224 -44.98 -25.15 -12.28
C ASN A 224 -46.01 -25.34 -13.39
#